data_AF-A0A1Z9NGI5-F1
#
_entry.id   AF-A0A1Z9NGI5-F1
#
_cell.length_a   1.000
_cell.length_b   1.000
_cell.length_c   1.000
_cell.angle_alpha   90.00
_cell.angle_beta   90.00
_cell.angle_gamma   90.00
#
_symmetry.space_group_name_H-M   'P 1'
#
loop_
_entity.id
_entity.type
_entity.pdbx_description
1 polymer ?
#
loop_
_entity_poly.entity_id
_entity_poly.type
_entity_poly.pdbx_seq_one_letter_code
_entity_poly.pdbx_strand_id
1 'polypeptide(L)'
;MIKTILLLLLFVMNTSNSETINTYNGNVNFYYISKLSDQSIINLPYRLVNLNIDHQNGDLMIRSTVALEHKLREDTYFLSNNSPTDFELDMRELYLQLFTSWGEFRIGKIIHTLGN
;
A
#
# COMPACT_ATOMS: atom_id res chain seq x y z
N MET A 1 -4.95 7.11 -24.28
CA MET A 1 -3.74 6.35 -23.90
C MET A 1 -3.90 5.62 -22.57
N ILE A 2 -4.23 6.30 -21.46
CA ILE A 2 -4.49 5.66 -20.14
C ILE A 2 -5.58 4.56 -20.19
N LYS A 3 -6.70 4.81 -20.90
CA LYS A 3 -7.79 3.82 -21.05
C LYS A 3 -7.35 2.54 -21.77
N THR A 4 -6.42 2.64 -22.72
CA THR A 4 -5.92 1.51 -23.51
C THR A 4 -4.97 0.65 -22.69
N ILE A 5 -4.17 1.26 -21.82
CA ILE A 5 -3.29 0.57 -20.87
C ILE A 5 -4.12 -0.18 -19.82
N LEU A 6 -5.18 0.44 -19.31
CA LEU A 6 -6.10 -0.21 -18.35
C LEU A 6 -6.80 -1.42 -18.96
N LEU A 7 -7.21 -1.32 -20.23
CA LEU A 7 -7.85 -2.42 -20.97
C LEU A 7 -6.88 -3.59 -21.22
N LEU A 8 -5.62 -3.29 -21.51
CA LEU A 8 -4.57 -4.30 -21.68
C LEU A 8 -4.29 -5.05 -20.37
N LEU A 9 -4.30 -4.34 -19.22
CA LEU A 9 -4.14 -4.93 -17.90
C LEU A 9 -5.27 -5.90 -17.54
N LEU A 10 -6.52 -5.56 -17.90
CA LEU A 10 -7.70 -6.43 -17.73
C LEU A 10 -7.66 -7.67 -18.63
N PHE A 11 -7.06 -7.57 -19.82
CA PHE A 11 -6.97 -8.70 -20.76
C PHE A 11 -5.99 -9.78 -20.29
N VAL A 12 -4.87 -9.39 -19.67
CA VAL A 12 -3.88 -10.33 -19.10
C VAL A 12 -4.48 -11.20 -17.98
N MET A 13 -5.49 -10.70 -17.26
CA MET A 13 -6.17 -11.46 -16.20
C MET A 13 -7.04 -12.61 -16.74
N ASN A 14 -7.38 -12.63 -18.04
CA ASN A 14 -8.27 -13.62 -18.64
C ASN A 14 -7.53 -14.78 -19.32
N THR A 15 -6.20 -14.81 -19.32
CA THR A 15 -5.42 -15.85 -20.00
C THR A 15 -4.73 -16.78 -19.00
N SER A 16 -5.45 -17.81 -18.53
CA SER A 16 -4.94 -19.19 -18.34
C SER A 16 -5.90 -20.02 -17.48
N ASN A 17 -5.99 -21.32 -17.78
CA ASN A 17 -6.72 -22.35 -17.04
C ASN A 17 -6.03 -22.70 -15.70
N SER A 18 -5.66 -21.68 -14.94
CA SER A 18 -4.90 -21.80 -13.71
C SER A 18 -5.76 -21.33 -12.54
N GLU A 19 -5.59 -21.98 -11.38
CA GLU A 19 -6.33 -21.62 -10.17
C GLU A 19 -6.02 -20.17 -9.79
N THR A 20 -7.07 -19.35 -9.83
CA THR A 20 -6.98 -17.94 -9.46
C THR A 20 -7.21 -17.80 -7.96
N ILE A 21 -6.24 -17.26 -7.24
CA ILE A 21 -6.30 -17.02 -5.80
C ILE A 21 -6.36 -15.52 -5.55
N ASN A 22 -7.40 -15.08 -4.85
CA ASN A 22 -7.54 -13.71 -4.41
C ASN A 22 -7.44 -13.67 -2.89
N THR A 23 -6.45 -12.96 -2.35
CA THR A 23 -6.28 -12.76 -0.92
C THR A 23 -6.46 -11.29 -0.58
N TYR A 24 -7.36 -11.02 0.36
CA TYR A 24 -7.60 -9.70 0.90
C TYR A 24 -7.35 -9.75 2.40
N ASN A 25 -6.46 -8.91 2.90
CA ASN A 25 -6.15 -8.83 4.32
C ASN A 25 -5.93 -7.36 4.69
N GLY A 26 -6.13 -7.02 5.95
CA GLY A 26 -5.91 -5.66 6.41
C GLY A 26 -6.19 -5.50 7.89
N ASN A 27 -5.90 -4.31 8.39
CA ASN A 27 -6.27 -3.92 9.74
C ASN A 27 -6.68 -2.46 9.80
N VAL A 28 -7.45 -2.15 10.85
CA VAL A 28 -7.81 -0.80 11.22
C VAL A 28 -7.35 -0.59 12.65
N ASN A 29 -6.60 0.47 12.89
CA ASN A 29 -6.05 0.77 14.20
C ASN A 29 -6.40 2.19 14.64
N PHE A 30 -6.81 2.32 15.89
CA PHE A 30 -7.09 3.59 16.54
C PHE A 30 -6.23 3.70 17.79
N TYR A 31 -5.02 4.21 17.62
CA TYR A 31 -4.09 4.44 18.73
C TYR A 31 -3.43 5.80 18.58
N TYR A 32 -2.97 6.33 19.72
CA TYR A 32 -2.09 7.49 19.79
C TYR A 32 -0.89 7.14 20.66
N ILE A 33 0.22 7.85 20.47
CA ILE A 33 1.40 7.68 21.32
C ILE A 33 1.60 8.95 22.11
N SER A 34 1.66 8.84 23.44
CA SER A 34 2.02 9.93 24.35
C SER A 34 3.42 9.72 24.91
N LYS A 35 4.21 10.79 25.00
CA LYS A 35 5.52 10.74 25.67
C LYS A 35 5.33 10.53 27.17
N LEU A 36 6.16 9.68 27.77
CA LEU A 36 6.13 9.45 29.22
C LEU A 36 6.60 10.67 30.04
N SER A 37 7.47 11.51 29.46
CA SER A 37 8.08 12.65 30.14
C SER A 37 7.11 13.79 30.44
N ASP A 38 6.21 14.11 29.51
CA ASP A 38 5.34 15.28 29.56
C ASP A 38 3.88 14.99 29.14
N GLN A 39 3.56 13.72 28.85
CA GLN A 39 2.24 13.27 28.36
C GLN A 39 1.81 13.92 27.03
N SER A 40 2.71 14.63 26.33
CA SER A 40 2.43 15.21 25.02
C SER A 40 2.23 14.13 23.98
N ILE A 41 1.32 14.35 23.04
CA ILE A 41 1.08 13.43 21.92
C ILE A 41 2.23 13.57 20.92
N ILE A 42 2.75 12.44 20.44
CA ILE A 42 3.79 12.41 19.42
C ILE A 42 3.19 12.80 18.08
N ASN A 43 3.79 13.79 17.42
CA ASN A 43 3.42 14.19 16.07
C ASN A 43 4.12 13.31 15.02
N LEU A 44 3.56 12.12 14.77
CA LEU A 44 3.94 11.23 13.68
C LEU A 44 2.66 10.86 12.90
N PRO A 45 2.72 10.58 11.59
CA PRO A 45 1.58 10.02 10.88
C PRO A 45 1.13 8.70 11.50
N TYR A 46 -0.12 8.63 11.93
CA TYR A 46 -0.74 7.43 12.50
C TYR A 46 -1.39 6.63 11.39
N ARG A 47 -0.94 5.39 11.18
CA ARG A 47 -1.55 4.48 10.20
C ARG A 47 -2.85 3.93 10.74
N LEU A 48 -3.96 4.47 10.23
CA LEU A 48 -5.30 4.08 10.64
C LEU A 48 -5.78 2.83 9.92
N VAL A 49 -5.48 2.71 8.63
CA VAL A 49 -5.91 1.56 7.82
C VAL A 49 -4.71 1.02 7.07
N ASN A 50 -4.60 -0.30 7.00
CA ASN A 50 -3.73 -1.00 6.06
C ASN A 50 -4.56 -2.06 5.33
N LEU A 51 -4.43 -2.11 4.01
CA LEU A 51 -5.12 -3.06 3.15
C LEU A 51 -4.11 -3.68 2.19
N ASN A 52 -4.05 -5.00 2.19
CA ASN A 52 -3.26 -5.84 1.32
C ASN A 52 -4.21 -6.59 0.38
N ILE A 53 -3.94 -6.52 -0.91
CA ILE A 53 -4.68 -7.19 -1.97
C ILE A 53 -3.68 -7.94 -2.82
N ASP A 54 -3.79 -9.26 -2.82
CA ASP A 54 -3.00 -10.16 -3.65
C ASP A 54 -3.92 -10.88 -4.62
N HIS A 55 -3.60 -10.77 -5.91
CA HIS A 55 -4.24 -11.52 -6.97
C HIS A 55 -3.20 -12.41 -7.63
N GLN A 56 -3.38 -13.72 -7.56
CA GLN A 56 -2.49 -14.69 -8.17
C GLN A 56 -3.25 -15.53 -9.19
N ASN A 57 -2.64 -15.72 -10.35
CA ASN A 57 -3.07 -16.67 -11.35
C ASN A 57 -1.83 -17.49 -11.76
N GLY A 58 -1.70 -18.67 -11.17
CA GLY A 58 -0.61 -19.60 -11.45
C GLY A 58 0.73 -19.02 -11.03
N ASP A 59 1.65 -18.92 -11.97
CA ASP A 59 2.99 -18.38 -11.77
C ASP A 59 3.03 -16.84 -11.76
N LEU A 60 1.93 -16.16 -12.06
CA LEU A 60 1.87 -14.69 -12.06
C LEU A 60 1.04 -14.18 -10.88
N MET A 61 1.55 -13.17 -10.18
CA MET A 61 0.88 -12.51 -9.07
C MET A 61 0.97 -10.99 -9.18
N ILE A 62 -0.08 -10.31 -8.75
CA ILE A 62 -0.12 -8.86 -8.54
C ILE A 62 -0.32 -8.64 -7.03
N ARG A 63 0.57 -7.87 -6.41
CA ARG A 63 0.43 -7.42 -5.03
C ARG A 63 0.18 -5.92 -4.99
N SER A 64 -0.77 -5.51 -4.16
CA SER A 64 -1.01 -4.13 -3.80
C SER A 64 -1.18 -3.96 -2.29
N THR A 65 -0.46 -3.01 -1.71
CA THR A 65 -0.59 -2.62 -0.31
C THR A 65 -0.92 -1.13 -0.26
N VAL A 66 -2.01 -0.77 0.39
CA VAL A 66 -2.48 0.62 0.55
C VAL A 66 -2.69 0.92 2.02
N ALA A 67 -2.18 2.06 2.47
CA ALA A 67 -2.35 2.56 3.83
C ALA A 67 -3.06 3.92 3.84
N LEU A 68 -3.89 4.14 4.85
CA LEU A 68 -4.43 5.45 5.19
C LEU A 68 -3.75 5.95 6.45
N GLU A 69 -3.10 7.10 6.37
CA GLU A 69 -2.37 7.72 7.47
C GLU A 69 -3.00 9.04 7.86
N HIS A 70 -3.06 9.31 9.15
CA HIS A 70 -3.53 10.56 9.71
C HIS A 70 -2.36 11.34 10.31
N LYS A 71 -2.12 12.55 9.80
CA LYS A 71 -1.05 13.43 10.26
C LYS A 71 -1.62 14.39 11.30
N LEU A 72 -1.06 14.37 12.51
CA LEU A 72 -1.38 15.40 13.49
C LEU A 72 -0.76 16.72 13.03
N ARG A 73 -1.53 17.80 13.06
CA ARG A 73 -1.02 19.15 12.79
C ARG A 73 -0.53 19.75 14.10
N GLU A 74 0.65 20.38 14.08
CA GLU A 74 1.13 21.16 15.23
C GLU A 74 0.35 22.49 15.33
N ASP A 75 0.05 23.12 14.19
CA ASP A 75 -0.51 24.47 14.14
C ASP A 75 -1.70 24.60 13.16
N THR A 76 -2.73 25.33 13.59
CA THR A 76 -3.95 25.64 12.83
C THR A 76 -3.77 26.74 11.77
N TYR A 77 -2.54 27.15 11.47
CA TYR A 77 -2.26 28.25 10.54
C TYR A 77 -2.18 27.77 9.09
N PHE A 78 -3.27 28.01 8.35
CA PHE A 78 -3.45 27.76 6.91
C PHE A 78 -2.48 28.54 6.00
N LEU A 79 -1.48 29.23 6.54
CA LEU A 79 -0.55 30.08 5.80
C LEU A 79 0.81 29.40 5.50
N SER A 80 1.12 28.24 6.10
CA SER A 80 2.37 27.51 5.87
C SER A 80 2.22 26.16 5.16
N ASN A 81 1.01 25.59 5.13
CA ASN A 81 0.74 24.27 4.57
C ASN A 81 -0.51 24.27 3.68
N ASN A 82 -0.31 24.05 2.37
CA ASN A 82 -1.37 24.08 1.35
C ASN A 82 -2.16 22.77 1.24
N SER A 83 -1.85 21.72 2.02
CA SER A 83 -2.62 20.48 1.99
C SER A 83 -3.91 20.64 2.80
N PRO A 84 -5.10 20.52 2.18
CA PRO A 84 -6.39 20.68 2.86
C PRO A 84 -6.79 19.46 3.70
N THR A 85 -6.05 18.35 3.64
CA THR A 85 -6.39 17.09 4.30
C THR A 85 -5.35 16.66 5.33
N ASP A 86 -5.85 16.24 6.50
CA ASP A 86 -5.05 15.62 7.57
C ASP A 86 -4.83 14.11 7.32
N PHE A 87 -5.46 13.57 6.27
CA PHE A 87 -5.31 12.20 5.82
C PHE A 87 -4.50 12.10 4.54
N GLU A 88 -3.64 11.09 4.48
CA GLU A 88 -2.83 10.75 3.32
C GLU A 88 -3.02 9.27 2.97
N LEU A 89 -3.26 9.01 1.68
CA LEU A 89 -3.34 7.66 1.16
C LEU A 89 -1.98 7.28 0.56
N ASP A 90 -1.31 6.31 1.19
CA ASP A 90 -0.01 5.80 0.78
C ASP A 90 -0.16 4.45 0.08
N MET A 91 0.09 4.41 -1.23
CA MET A 91 0.22 3.17 -1.99
C MET A 91 1.60 2.58 -1.73
N ARG A 92 1.72 1.78 -0.68
CA ARG A 92 3.01 1.27 -0.17
C ARG A 92 3.70 0.36 -1.15
N GLU A 93 2.95 -0.59 -1.71
CA GLU A 93 3.45 -1.56 -2.67
C GLU A 93 2.46 -1.70 -3.81
N LEU A 94 2.98 -1.79 -5.04
CA LEU A 94 2.23 -2.18 -6.21
C LEU A 94 3.20 -2.80 -7.22
N TYR A 95 3.18 -4.11 -7.33
CA TYR A 95 4.11 -4.82 -8.21
C TYR A 95 3.52 -6.11 -8.78
N LEU A 96 4.09 -6.51 -9.90
CA LEU A 96 3.92 -7.83 -10.49
C LEU A 96 5.03 -8.74 -9.99
N GLN A 97 4.70 -9.99 -9.73
CA GLN A 97 5.61 -11.05 -9.35
C GLN A 97 5.40 -12.25 -10.26
N LEU A 98 6.48 -12.76 -10.85
CA LEU A 98 6.50 -13.97 -11.66
C LEU A 98 7.35 -15.01 -10.94
N PHE A 99 6.75 -16.17 -10.69
CA PHE A 99 7.41 -17.35 -10.16
C PHE A 99 7.94 -18.18 -11.33
N THR A 100 9.21 -18.59 -11.27
CA THR A 100 9.80 -19.52 -12.23
C THR A 100 10.47 -20.66 -11.45
N SER A 101 10.77 -21.77 -12.12
CA SER A 101 11.44 -22.91 -11.48
C SER A 101 12.83 -22.58 -10.91
N TRP A 102 13.42 -21.46 -11.33
CA TRP A 102 14.79 -21.05 -11.02
C TRP A 102 14.87 -19.74 -10.23
N GLY A 103 13.73 -19.13 -9.90
CA GLY A 103 13.70 -17.91 -9.10
C GLY A 103 12.38 -17.15 -9.16
N GLU A 104 12.43 -15.90 -8.71
CA GLU A 104 11.29 -14.99 -8.72
C GLU A 104 11.70 -13.65 -9.32
N PHE A 105 10.83 -13.10 -10.16
CA PHE A 105 10.99 -11.76 -10.73
C PHE A 105 9.91 -10.85 -10.19
N ARG A 106 10.30 -9.68 -9.67
CA ARG A 106 9.36 -8.68 -9.16
C ARG A 106 9.61 -7.35 -9.85
N ILE A 107 8.55 -6.72 -10.34
CA ILE A 107 8.61 -5.43 -11.04
C ILE A 107 7.49 -4.50 -10.58
N GLY A 108 7.86 -3.30 -10.12
CA GLY A 108 6.93 -2.28 -9.65
C GLY A 108 7.46 -1.54 -8.43
N LYS A 109 6.55 -0.91 -7.68
CA LYS A 109 6.87 -0.29 -6.39
C LYS A 109 6.91 -1.38 -5.33
N ILE A 110 8.11 -1.67 -4.83
CA ILE A 110 8.38 -2.73 -3.85
C ILE A 110 9.08 -2.10 -2.66
N ILE A 111 8.76 -2.57 -1.45
CA ILE A 111 9.55 -2.23 -0.27
C ILE A 111 10.75 -3.17 -0.21
N HIS A 112 11.95 -2.63 -0.37
CA HIS A 112 13.18 -3.38 -0.21
C HIS A 112 13.55 -3.45 1.26
N THR A 113 13.61 -4.66 1.82
CA THR A 113 14.14 -4.90 3.16
C THR A 113 15.62 -5.26 3.06
N LEU A 114 16.50 -4.35 3.50
CA LEU A 114 17.91 -4.64 3.73
C LEU A 114 18.09 -4.87 5.24
N GLY A 115 18.09 -6.14 5.65
CA GLY A 115 18.20 -6.53 7.05
C GLY A 115 17.76 -7.99 7.20
N ASN A 116 18.61 -8.80 7.84
CA ASN A 116 18.40 -10.22 8.09
C ASN A 116 17.49 -10.44 9.30
#